data_AF-A0A224AAV8-F1
#
_entry.id   AF-A0A224AAV8-F1
#
_cell.length_a   1.000
_cell.length_b   1.000
_cell.length_c   1.000
_cell.angle_alpha   90.00
_cell.angle_beta   90.00
_cell.angle_gamma   90.00
#
_symmetry.space_group_name_H-M   'P 1'
#
loop_
_entity.id
_entity.type
_entity.pdbx_description
1 polymer ?
#
loop_
_entity_poly.entity_id
_entity_poly.type
_entity_poly.pdbx_seq_one_letter_code
_entity_poly.pdbx_strand_id
1 'polypeptide(L)'
;MLYAFFMVFLLLILVYAFFATKNFFMSALLLLEGIVLISLLISLFILSTTSASPYIFILILTLSVCEASLGLSLLMSFLKLAGMDLVKVYLEK
;
A
#
# COMPACT_ATOMS: atom_id res chain seq x y z
N MET A 1 -14.41 8.57 -17.53
CA MET A 1 -14.25 9.71 -16.61
C MET A 1 -14.85 9.42 -15.23
N LEU A 2 -16.14 9.09 -15.11
CA LEU A 2 -16.79 8.76 -13.83
C LEU A 2 -16.06 7.66 -13.02
N TYR A 3 -15.65 6.58 -13.69
CA TYR A 3 -14.92 5.47 -13.06
C TYR A 3 -13.60 5.90 -12.40
N ALA A 4 -12.84 6.79 -13.05
CA ALA A 4 -11.60 7.31 -12.50
C ALA A 4 -11.85 8.16 -11.24
N PHE A 5 -12.92 8.96 -11.22
CA PHE A 5 -13.32 9.69 -10.01
C PHE A 5 -13.68 8.76 -8.86
N PHE A 6 -14.40 7.66 -9.13
CA PHE A 6 -14.71 6.66 -8.10
C PHE A 6 -13.44 6.01 -7.53
N MET A 7 -12.48 5.65 -8.39
CA MET A 7 -11.20 5.07 -7.97
C MET A 7 -10.37 6.04 -7.12
N VAL A 8 -10.33 7.33 -7.47
CA VAL A 8 -9.64 8.35 -6.67
C VAL A 8 -10.34 8.56 -5.32
N PHE A 9 -11.67 8.55 -5.29
CA PHE A 9 -12.42 8.63 -4.04
C PHE A 9 -12.14 7.43 -3.13
N LEU A 10 -12.08 6.22 -3.69
CA LEU A 10 -11.70 5.02 -2.95
C LEU A 10 -10.28 5.11 -2.41
N LEU A 11 -9.32 5.63 -3.21
CA LEU A 11 -7.95 5.86 -2.76
C LEU A 11 -7.89 6.78 -1.54
N LEU A 12 -8.65 7.89 -1.55
CA LEU A 12 -8.71 8.83 -0.43
C LEU A 12 -9.24 8.16 0.85
N ILE A 13 -10.25 7.30 0.72
CA ILE A 13 -10.79 6.53 1.85
C ILE A 13 -9.76 5.56 2.42
N LEU A 14 -9.02 4.84 1.56
CA LEU A 14 -7.99 3.91 2.04
C LEU A 14 -6.84 4.65 2.73
N VAL A 15 -6.41 5.80 2.18
CA VAL A 15 -5.37 6.62 2.82
C VAL A 15 -5.85 7.14 4.17
N TYR A 16 -7.11 7.57 4.28
CA TYR A 16 -7.69 7.95 5.57
C TYR A 16 -7.73 6.78 6.56
N ALA A 17 -8.16 5.59 6.10
CA ALA A 17 -8.19 4.38 6.91
C ALA A 17 -6.78 3.98 7.40
N PHE A 18 -5.76 4.14 6.56
CA PHE A 18 -4.36 3.88 6.92
C PHE A 18 -3.89 4.75 8.08
N PHE A 19 -4.23 6.04 8.08
CA PHE A 19 -3.89 6.92 9.21
C PHE A 19 -4.71 6.62 10.48
N ALA A 20 -5.92 6.08 10.34
CA ALA A 20 -6.76 5.67 11.46
C ALA A 20 -6.28 4.37 12.12
N THR A 21 -5.66 3.46 11.37
CA THR A 21 -5.11 2.21 11.91
C THR A 21 -3.74 2.43 12.56
N LYS A 22 -3.71 2.56 13.89
CA LYS A 22 -2.46 2.77 14.66
C LYS A 22 -1.98 1.56 15.47
N ASN A 23 -2.82 0.53 15.62
CA ASN A 23 -2.60 -0.48 16.67
C ASN A 23 -1.96 -1.79 16.17
N PHE A 24 -2.23 -2.21 14.93
CA PHE A 24 -1.76 -3.49 14.41
C PHE A 24 -0.97 -3.30 13.11
N PHE A 25 0.30 -3.71 13.11
CA PHE A 25 1.19 -3.56 11.95
C PHE A 25 0.66 -4.32 10.72
N MET A 26 0.10 -5.51 10.95
CA MET A 26 -0.57 -6.31 9.91
C MET A 26 -1.71 -5.57 9.22
N SER A 27 -2.55 -4.86 9.98
CA SER A 27 -3.66 -4.08 9.41
C SER A 27 -3.16 -2.89 8.58
N ALA A 28 -2.06 -2.26 9.02
CA ALA A 28 -1.43 -1.18 8.27
C ALA A 28 -0.82 -1.68 6.95
N LEU A 29 -0.16 -2.86 6.96
CA LEU A 29 0.37 -3.50 5.75
C LEU A 29 -0.75 -3.83 4.73
N LEU A 30 -1.88 -4.38 5.20
CA LEU A 30 -3.00 -4.73 4.34
C LEU A 30 -3.63 -3.49 3.67
N LEU A 31 -3.74 -2.39 4.42
CA LEU A 31 -4.19 -1.11 3.89
C LEU A 31 -3.20 -0.52 2.88
N LEU A 32 -1.90 -0.64 3.14
CA LEU A 32 -0.85 -0.20 2.22
C LEU A 32 -0.91 -0.97 0.89
N GLU A 33 -1.12 -2.30 0.95
CA GLU A 33 -1.32 -3.12 -0.25
C GLU A 33 -2.56 -2.69 -1.05
N GLY A 34 -3.66 -2.38 -0.36
CA GLY A 34 -4.86 -1.81 -0.99
C GLY A 34 -4.62 -0.47 -1.68
N ILE A 35 -3.84 0.43 -1.06
CA ILE A 35 -3.45 1.73 -1.64
C ILE A 35 -2.63 1.51 -2.91
N VAL A 36 -1.63 0.61 -2.85
CA VAL A 36 -0.77 0.26 -3.98
C VAL A 36 -1.60 -0.32 -5.12
N LEU A 37 -2.50 -1.26 -4.85
CA LEU A 37 -3.36 -1.87 -5.89
C LEU A 37 -4.26 -0.83 -6.60
N ILE A 38 -4.90 0.07 -5.86
CA ILE A 38 -5.74 1.12 -6.47
C ILE A 38 -4.88 2.09 -7.29
N SER A 39 -3.71 2.47 -6.79
CA SER A 39 -2.78 3.32 -7.54
C SER A 39 -2.33 2.66 -8.86
N LEU A 40 -2.15 1.33 -8.83
CA LEU A 40 -1.73 0.55 -9.98
C LEU A 40 -2.87 0.41 -11.00
N LEU A 41 -4.12 0.24 -10.55
CA LEU A 41 -5.31 0.29 -11.41
C LEU A 41 -5.48 1.66 -12.08
N ILE A 42 -5.25 2.75 -11.34
CA ILE A 42 -5.28 4.11 -11.90
C ILE A 42 -4.18 4.27 -12.95
N SER A 43 -2.96 3.77 -12.68
CA SER A 43 -1.85 3.84 -13.64
C SER A 43 -2.15 3.07 -14.93
N LEU A 44 -2.79 1.89 -14.83
CA LEU A 44 -3.20 1.08 -15.98
C LEU A 44 -4.28 1.81 -16.80
N PHE A 45 -5.24 2.43 -16.12
CA PHE A 45 -6.27 3.24 -16.78
C PHE A 45 -5.64 4.41 -17.56
N ILE A 46 -4.67 5.13 -16.97
CA ILE A 46 -3.96 6.23 -17.64
C ILE A 46 -3.14 5.72 -18.83
N LEU A 47 -2.47 4.58 -18.69
CA LEU A 47 -1.66 4.01 -19.78
C LEU A 47 -2.54 3.62 -20.97
N SER A 48 -3.73 3.06 -20.70
CA SER A 48 -4.69 2.69 -21.74
C SER A 48 -5.23 3.89 -22.52
N THR A 49 -5.38 5.05 -21.89
CA THR A 49 -5.89 6.26 -22.55
C THR A 49 -4.80 7.01 -23.32
N THR A 50 -3.55 6.89 -22.90
CA THR A 50 -2.41 7.61 -23.49
C THR A 50 -1.67 6.80 -24.55
N SER A 51 -2.07 5.55 -24.83
CA SER A 51 -1.35 4.63 -25.74
C SER A 51 0.15 4.55 -25.45
N ALA A 52 0.52 4.72 -24.17
CA ALA A 52 1.90 4.74 -23.74
C ALA A 52 2.47 3.32 -23.62
N SER A 53 3.80 3.21 -23.69
CA SER A 53 4.47 1.92 -23.59
C SER A 53 4.24 1.25 -22.22
N PRO A 54 3.96 -0.08 -22.17
CA PRO A 54 3.69 -0.81 -20.92
C PRO A 54 4.89 -0.92 -19.96
N TYR A 55 6.10 -0.55 -20.39
CA TYR A 55 7.32 -0.66 -19.58
C TYR A 55 7.26 0.12 -18.26
N ILE A 56 6.65 1.31 -18.27
CA ILE A 56 6.52 2.15 -17.07
C ILE A 56 5.64 1.45 -16.02
N PHE A 57 4.59 0.78 -16.46
CA PHE A 57 3.70 0.02 -15.59
C PHE A 57 4.42 -1.16 -14.94
N ILE A 58 5.21 -1.90 -15.71
CA ILE A 58 6.01 -3.02 -15.19
C ILE A 58 7.04 -2.53 -14.16
N LEU A 59 7.69 -1.39 -14.43
CA LEU A 59 8.64 -0.79 -13.49
C LEU A 59 7.95 -0.45 -12.15
N ILE A 60 6.80 0.23 -12.21
CA ILE A 60 6.02 0.58 -11.02
C ILE A 60 5.58 -0.68 -10.26
N LEU A 61 5.09 -1.71 -10.97
CA LEU A 61 4.71 -2.99 -10.39
C LEU A 61 5.87 -3.64 -9.61
N THR A 62 7.08 -3.68 -10.20
CA THR A 62 8.24 -4.31 -9.55
C THR A 62 8.68 -3.56 -8.29
N LEU A 63 8.71 -2.22 -8.31
CA LEU A 63 9.03 -1.42 -7.13
C LEU A 63 7.97 -1.58 -6.03
N SER A 64 6.69 -1.62 -6.41
CA SER A 64 5.58 -1.84 -5.48
C SER A 64 5.67 -3.19 -4.76
N VAL A 65 6.05 -4.27 -5.46
CA VAL A 65 6.24 -5.59 -4.84
C VAL A 65 7.48 -5.60 -3.93
N CYS A 66 8.56 -4.91 -4.31
CA CYS A 66 9.74 -4.78 -3.46
C CYS A 66 9.44 -4.06 -2.14
N GLU A 67 8.71 -2.95 -2.17
CA GLU A 67 8.25 -2.23 -0.96
C GLU A 67 7.44 -3.14 -0.02
N ALA A 68 6.50 -3.92 -0.56
CA ALA A 68 5.71 -4.87 0.22
C ALA A 68 6.58 -5.96 0.86
N SER A 69 7.57 -6.49 0.14
CA SER A 69 8.50 -7.50 0.66
C SER A 69 9.37 -6.97 1.79
N LEU A 70 9.81 -5.71 1.70
CA LEU A 70 10.55 -5.04 2.76
C LEU A 70 9.66 -4.82 3.98
N GLY A 71 8.42 -4.39 3.79
CA GLY A 71 7.42 -4.26 4.86
C GLY A 71 7.17 -5.55 5.63
N LEU A 72 7.05 -6.69 4.94
CA LEU A 72 6.91 -8.02 5.59
C LEU A 72 8.18 -8.44 6.34
N SER A 73 9.36 -8.17 5.78
CA SER A 73 10.63 -8.50 6.42
C SER A 73 10.80 -7.74 7.76
N LEU A 74 10.36 -6.47 7.80
CA LEU A 74 10.32 -5.67 9.01
C LEU A 74 9.33 -6.24 10.02
N LEU A 75 8.12 -6.59 9.61
CA LEU A 75 7.14 -7.22 10.50
C LEU A 75 7.71 -8.48 11.18
N MET A 76 8.36 -9.36 10.41
CA MET A 76 8.96 -10.58 10.97
C MET A 76 10.09 -10.28 11.97
N SER A 77 10.86 -9.21 11.75
CA SER A 77 11.86 -8.76 12.72
C SER A 77 11.21 -8.20 14.00
N PHE A 78 10.12 -7.44 13.89
CA PHE A 78 9.35 -6.94 15.03
C PHE A 78 8.73 -8.07 15.84
N LEU A 79 8.14 -9.07 15.18
CA LEU A 79 7.56 -10.23 15.84
C LEU A 79 8.62 -11.01 16.64
N LYS A 80 9.84 -11.16 16.10
CA LYS A 80 10.97 -11.81 16.79
C LYS A 80 11.45 -11.03 18.02
N LEU A 81 11.35 -9.70 18.01
CA LEU A 81 11.85 -8.84 19.10
C LEU A 81 10.82 -8.60 20.20
N ALA A 82 9.55 -8.36 19.84
CA ALA A 82 8.50 -7.97 20.78
C ALA A 82 7.56 -9.13 21.17
N GLY A 83 7.54 -10.24 20.41
CA GLY A 83 6.65 -11.38 20.63
C GLY A 83 5.16 -11.11 20.37
N MET A 84 4.78 -9.86 20.07
CA MET A 84 3.40 -9.42 19.85
C MET A 84 3.33 -8.39 18.70
N ASP A 85 2.28 -8.47 17.86
CA ASP A 85 2.02 -7.57 16.70
C ASP A 85 1.65 -6.12 17.08
N LEU A 86 1.90 -5.72 18.33
CA LEU A 86 1.54 -4.40 18.86
C LEU A 86 2.62 -3.37 18.52
N VAL A 87 2.30 -2.50 17.56
CA VAL A 87 3.14 -1.34 17.17
C VAL A 87 3.37 -0.40 18.36
N LYS A 88 2.42 -0.37 19.30
CA LYS A 88 2.41 0.57 20.42
C LYS A 88 3.56 0.38 21.43
N VAL A 89 4.14 -0.83 21.51
CA VAL A 89 5.21 -1.13 22.48
C VAL A 89 6.49 -0.34 22.19
N TYR A 90 6.70 0.11 20.95
CA TYR A 90 7.93 0.80 20.53
C TYR A 90 7.85 2.34 20.51
N LEU A 91 6.66 2.93 20.68
CA LEU A 91 6.49 4.40 20.68
C LEU A 91 6.57 5.04 22.09
N GLU A 92 6.68 4.24 23.15
CA GLU A 92 6.66 4.70 24.55
C GLU A 92 8.00 4.49 25.29
N LYS A 93 9.09 4.18 24.56
CA LYS A 93 10.47 4.26 25.03
C LYS A 93 11.25 5.20 24.13
#